data_AF-A0A2D6Y0W7-F1
#
_entry.id   AF-A0A2D6Y0W7-F1
#
_cell.length_a   1.000
_cell.length_b   1.000
_cell.length_c   1.000
_cell.angle_alpha   90.00
_cell.angle_beta   90.00
_cell.angle_gamma   90.00
#
_symmetry.space_group_name_H-M   'P 1'
#
loop_
_entity.id
_entity.type
_entity.pdbx_description
1 polymer ?
#
loop_
_entity_poly.entity_id
_entity_poly.type
_entity_poly.pdbx_seq_one_letter_code
_entity_poly.pdbx_strand_id
1 'polypeptide(L)'
;MTVTTFADFASAQEAREENAQTILNYTQCLCEALVRNYVEYSVRGLKRSALLAGDQREVCYYNQRIEEVLQETPDVDFYIKSGRKYHKIIQKDIKSGSGSESVHAFVDKKTGDVYKAASWNAPAKIVRFNLTSEKDREYLLEKADWAGGYLYVR
;
A
#
# COMPACT_ATOMS: atom_id res chain seq x y z
N MET A 1 -37.13 4.48 28.76
CA MET A 1 -35.90 3.71 28.50
C MET A 1 -36.17 2.83 27.31
N THR A 2 -35.49 3.02 26.19
CA THR A 2 -35.62 2.14 25.01
C THR A 2 -34.86 0.85 25.28
N VAL A 3 -35.54 -0.29 25.17
CA VAL A 3 -34.92 -1.61 25.34
C VAL A 3 -34.25 -1.98 24.03
N THR A 4 -32.92 -2.11 24.05
CA THR A 4 -32.15 -2.62 22.91
C THR A 4 -32.54 -4.07 22.64
N THR A 5 -33.01 -4.35 21.44
CA THR A 5 -33.50 -5.66 21.03
C THR A 5 -32.40 -6.52 20.43
N PHE A 6 -32.62 -7.83 20.33
CA PHE A 6 -31.70 -8.74 19.64
C PHE A 6 -31.47 -8.33 18.17
N ALA A 7 -32.51 -7.84 17.49
CA ALA A 7 -32.41 -7.33 16.13
C ALA A 7 -31.48 -6.10 16.03
N ASP A 8 -31.49 -5.21 17.02
CA ASP A 8 -30.58 -4.07 17.08
C ASP A 8 -29.12 -4.52 17.24
N PHE A 9 -28.87 -5.60 18.00
CA PHE A 9 -27.52 -6.16 18.13
C PHE A 9 -27.04 -6.84 16.84
N ALA A 10 -27.91 -7.60 16.17
CA ALA A 10 -27.58 -8.27 14.92
C ALA A 10 -27.23 -7.27 13.81
N SER A 11 -28.09 -6.27 13.60
CA SER A 11 -27.85 -5.21 12.61
C SER A 11 -26.57 -4.40 12.91
N ALA A 12 -26.29 -4.10 14.18
CA ALA A 12 -25.05 -3.43 14.57
C ALA A 12 -23.80 -4.28 14.32
N GLN A 13 -23.92 -5.61 14.36
CA GLN A 13 -22.84 -6.53 14.05
C GLN A 13 -22.59 -6.60 12.54
N GLU A 14 -23.64 -6.74 11.74
CA GLU A 14 -23.58 -6.71 10.27
C GLU A 14 -22.90 -5.43 9.77
N ALA A 15 -23.32 -4.26 10.26
CA ALA A 15 -22.72 -2.99 9.88
C ALA A 15 -21.21 -2.89 10.22
N ARG A 16 -20.77 -3.53 11.30
CA ARG A 16 -19.34 -3.58 11.67
C ARG A 16 -18.56 -4.49 10.73
N GLU A 17 -19.14 -5.60 10.32
CA GLU A 17 -18.53 -6.56 9.40
C GLU A 17 -18.41 -5.94 7.99
N GLU A 18 -19.46 -5.27 7.52
CA GLU A 18 -19.44 -4.50 6.28
C GLU A 18 -18.36 -3.42 6.28
N ASN A 19 -18.30 -2.60 7.34
CA ASN A 19 -17.27 -1.57 7.46
C ASN A 19 -15.85 -2.17 7.48
N ALA A 20 -15.64 -3.26 8.21
CA ALA A 20 -14.35 -3.95 8.25
C ALA A 20 -13.95 -4.50 6.87
N GLN A 21 -14.92 -5.03 6.10
CA GLN A 21 -14.69 -5.50 4.74
C GLN A 21 -14.36 -4.34 3.79
N THR A 22 -15.05 -3.21 3.90
CA THR A 22 -14.76 -2.00 3.12
C THR A 22 -13.34 -1.49 3.40
N ILE A 23 -12.92 -1.44 4.67
CA ILE A 23 -11.56 -1.05 5.06
C ILE A 23 -10.53 -2.02 4.45
N LEU A 24 -10.81 -3.33 4.48
CA LEU A 24 -9.93 -4.33 3.88
C LEU A 24 -9.79 -4.10 2.35
N ASN A 25 -10.90 -3.87 1.66
CA ASN A 25 -10.91 -3.61 0.22
C ASN A 25 -10.11 -2.34 -0.12
N TYR A 26 -10.29 -1.24 0.63
CA TYR A 26 -9.50 -0.03 0.41
C TYR A 26 -8.02 -0.22 0.74
N THR A 27 -7.70 -1.05 1.73
CA THR A 27 -6.30 -1.42 2.02
C THR A 27 -5.69 -2.19 0.85
N GLN A 28 -6.46 -3.06 0.18
CA GLN A 28 -6.01 -3.77 -1.02
C GLN A 28 -5.77 -2.81 -2.18
N CYS A 29 -6.70 -1.88 -2.44
CA CYS A 29 -6.51 -0.83 -3.45
C CYS A 29 -5.26 0.01 -3.18
N LEU A 30 -4.95 0.29 -1.91
CA LEU A 30 -3.71 0.99 -1.55
C LEU A 30 -2.47 0.15 -1.87
N CYS A 31 -2.46 -1.16 -1.57
CA CYS A 31 -1.37 -2.05 -1.97
C CYS A 31 -1.16 -2.02 -3.50
N GLU A 32 -2.23 -2.12 -4.28
CA GLU A 32 -2.17 -2.06 -5.74
C GLU A 32 -1.62 -0.72 -6.25
N ALA A 33 -2.02 0.40 -5.62
CA ALA A 33 -1.51 1.73 -5.95
C ALA A 33 0.00 1.84 -5.66
N LEU A 34 0.47 1.28 -4.54
CA LEU A 34 1.91 1.25 -4.19
C LEU A 34 2.72 0.42 -5.19
N VAL A 35 2.20 -0.75 -5.61
CA VAL A 35 2.82 -1.57 -6.66
C VAL A 35 2.89 -0.79 -7.98
N ARG A 36 1.79 -0.17 -8.41
CA ARG A 36 1.75 0.65 -9.63
C ARG A 36 2.77 1.78 -9.58
N ASN A 37 2.85 2.49 -8.45
CA ASN A 37 3.82 3.56 -8.26
C ASN A 37 5.27 3.06 -8.35
N TYR A 38 5.58 1.86 -7.83
CA TYR A 38 6.89 1.25 -7.96
C TYR A 38 7.27 0.95 -9.42
N VAL A 39 6.33 0.39 -10.19
CA VAL A 39 6.52 0.11 -11.62
C VAL A 39 6.80 1.40 -12.38
N GLU A 40 5.97 2.44 -12.18
CA GLU A 40 6.16 3.75 -12.81
C GLU A 40 7.50 4.39 -12.44
N TYR A 41 7.88 4.34 -11.15
CA TYR A 41 9.17 4.82 -10.66
C TYR A 41 10.33 4.10 -11.38
N SER A 42 10.25 2.77 -11.48
CA SER A 42 11.28 1.93 -12.09
C SER A 42 11.42 2.21 -13.59
N VAL A 43 10.31 2.26 -14.31
CA VAL A 43 10.29 2.60 -15.75
C VAL A 43 10.84 4.00 -15.99
N ARG A 44 10.47 4.99 -15.16
CA ARG A 44 10.99 6.36 -15.28
C ARG A 44 12.51 6.40 -15.10
N GLY A 45 13.03 5.67 -14.11
CA GLY A 45 14.48 5.54 -13.89
C GLY A 45 15.19 4.96 -15.10
N LEU A 46 14.66 3.87 -15.65
CA LEU A 46 15.24 3.19 -16.82
C LEU A 46 15.19 4.06 -18.09
N LYS A 47 14.07 4.74 -18.34
CA LYS A 47 13.95 5.68 -19.46
C LYS A 47 14.99 6.80 -19.36
N ARG A 48 15.25 7.31 -18.15
CA ARG A 48 16.31 8.30 -17.94
C ARG A 48 17.69 7.73 -18.24
N SER A 49 17.98 6.52 -17.81
CA SER A 49 19.26 5.86 -18.13
C SER A 49 19.42 5.60 -19.64
N ALA A 50 18.35 5.20 -20.33
CA ALA A 50 18.35 5.02 -21.77
C ALA A 50 18.64 6.32 -22.52
N LEU A 51 18.10 7.46 -22.06
CA LEU A 51 18.37 8.78 -22.65
C LEU A 51 19.82 9.25 -22.46
N LEU A 52 20.49 8.78 -21.41
CA LEU A 52 21.87 9.15 -21.07
C LEU A 52 22.91 8.11 -21.55
N ALA A 53 22.44 7.03 -22.18
CA ALA A 53 23.28 5.95 -22.67
C ALA A 53 24.28 6.46 -23.72
N GLY A 54 25.52 5.97 -23.64
CA GLY A 54 26.61 6.41 -24.52
C GLY A 54 26.63 5.66 -25.85
N ASP A 55 25.98 4.50 -25.94
CA ASP A 55 25.90 3.70 -27.16
C ASP A 55 24.54 3.01 -27.36
N GLN A 56 24.31 2.49 -28.57
CA GLN A 56 23.08 1.82 -28.94
C GLN A 56 22.84 0.51 -28.16
N ARG A 57 23.89 -0.17 -27.69
CA ARG A 57 23.75 -1.44 -26.95
C ARG A 57 23.18 -1.20 -25.57
N GLU A 58 23.66 -0.15 -24.89
CA GLU A 58 23.10 0.30 -23.61
C GLU A 58 21.63 0.70 -23.74
N VAL A 59 21.26 1.43 -24.80
CA VAL A 59 19.86 1.78 -25.08
C VAL A 59 19.00 0.52 -25.23
N CYS A 60 19.45 -0.47 -26.02
CA CYS A 60 18.74 -1.73 -26.18
C CYS A 60 18.56 -2.48 -24.85
N TYR A 61 19.60 -2.53 -24.01
CA TYR A 61 19.54 -3.14 -22.68
C TYR A 61 18.46 -2.48 -21.80
N TYR A 62 18.43 -1.15 -21.74
CA TYR A 62 17.43 -0.45 -20.94
C TYR A 62 16.01 -0.63 -21.47
N ASN A 63 15.84 -0.66 -22.80
CA ASN A 63 14.53 -0.89 -23.42
C ASN A 63 14.00 -2.30 -23.13
N GLN A 64 14.85 -3.33 -23.26
CA GLN A 64 14.49 -4.69 -22.88
C GLN A 64 14.07 -4.75 -21.40
N ARG A 65 14.83 -4.10 -20.51
CA ARG A 65 14.51 -4.09 -19.08
C ARG A 65 13.21 -3.32 -18.77
N ILE A 66 12.86 -2.31 -19.57
CA ILE A 66 11.55 -1.64 -19.46
C ILE A 66 10.42 -2.60 -19.84
N GLU A 67 10.58 -3.37 -20.91
CA GLU A 67 9.59 -4.36 -21.34
C GLU A 67 9.40 -5.46 -20.27
N GLU A 68 10.49 -5.96 -19.69
CA GLU A 68 10.48 -6.91 -18.57
C GLU A 68 9.68 -6.35 -17.39
N VAL A 69 9.96 -5.12 -16.94
CA VAL A 69 9.24 -4.50 -15.81
C VAL A 69 7.75 -4.28 -16.09
N LEU A 70 7.35 -4.13 -17.36
CA LEU A 70 5.94 -3.94 -17.75
C LEU A 70 5.19 -5.27 -17.93
N GLN A 71 5.87 -6.36 -18.30
CA GLN A 71 5.26 -7.67 -18.57
C GLN A 71 5.39 -8.65 -17.39
N GLU A 72 6.39 -8.49 -16.51
CA GLU A 72 6.68 -9.39 -15.40
C GLU A 72 6.20 -8.86 -14.04
N THR A 73 6.26 -9.71 -13.00
CA THR A 73 6.00 -9.29 -11.62
C THR A 73 7.06 -8.29 -11.15
N PRO A 74 6.67 -7.18 -10.53
CA PRO A 74 7.63 -6.17 -10.07
C PRO A 74 8.61 -6.73 -9.04
N ASP A 75 9.80 -6.13 -8.98
CA ASP A 75 10.85 -6.46 -8.01
C ASP A 75 10.40 -6.30 -6.54
N VAL A 76 9.29 -5.59 -6.30
CA VAL A 76 8.68 -5.30 -5.00
C VAL A 76 7.20 -5.59 -5.05
N ASP A 77 6.67 -6.22 -4.00
CA ASP A 77 5.25 -6.48 -3.82
C ASP A 77 4.73 -5.91 -2.49
N PHE A 78 3.42 -5.61 -2.45
CA PHE A 78 2.73 -5.10 -1.28
C PHE A 78 1.53 -5.99 -0.95
N TYR A 79 1.53 -6.56 0.25
CA TYR A 79 0.46 -7.45 0.67
C TYR A 79 0.00 -7.20 2.11
N ILE A 80 -1.20 -7.66 2.43
CA ILE A 80 -1.82 -7.43 3.74
C ILE A 80 -1.52 -8.61 4.66
N LYS A 81 -0.92 -8.32 5.81
CA LYS A 81 -0.82 -9.23 6.95
C LYS A 81 -1.74 -8.77 8.07
N SER A 82 -2.89 -9.43 8.19
CA SER A 82 -3.91 -9.10 9.18
C SER A 82 -3.52 -9.52 10.59
N GLY A 83 -3.68 -8.60 11.56
CA GLY A 83 -3.54 -8.86 12.99
C GLY A 83 -4.86 -8.64 13.76
N ARG A 84 -4.75 -8.60 15.09
CA ARG A 84 -5.92 -8.41 15.97
C ARG A 84 -6.57 -7.04 15.78
N LYS A 85 -5.78 -5.97 15.87
CA LYS A 85 -6.25 -4.57 15.76
C LYS A 85 -6.01 -3.94 14.38
N TYR A 86 -4.91 -4.33 13.73
CA TYR A 86 -4.44 -3.66 12.51
C TYR A 86 -4.29 -4.65 11.35
N HIS A 87 -4.55 -4.17 10.13
CA HIS A 87 -3.94 -4.71 8.91
C HIS A 87 -2.56 -4.11 8.76
N LYS A 88 -1.53 -4.94 8.58
CA LYS A 88 -0.19 -4.48 8.22
C LYS A 88 -0.05 -4.53 6.71
N ILE A 89 0.37 -3.43 6.09
CA ILE A 89 0.82 -3.43 4.71
C ILE A 89 2.30 -3.80 4.74
N ILE A 90 2.64 -4.97 4.21
CA ILE A 90 4.00 -5.48 4.13
C ILE A 90 4.54 -5.16 2.75
N GLN A 91 5.72 -4.55 2.70
CA GLN A 91 6.52 -4.44 1.50
C GLN A 91 7.51 -5.60 1.47
N LYS A 92 7.52 -6.34 0.37
CA LYS A 92 8.40 -7.49 0.16
C LYS A 92 9.28 -7.27 -1.05
N ASP A 93 10.59 -7.36 -0.84
CA ASP A 93 11.54 -7.34 -1.94
C ASP A 93 11.66 -8.75 -2.53
N ILE A 94 11.25 -8.91 -3.79
CA ILE A 94 11.28 -10.18 -4.52
C ILE A 94 12.66 -10.39 -5.16
N LYS A 95 13.26 -9.32 -5.69
CA LYS A 95 14.49 -9.39 -6.48
C LYS A 95 15.73 -9.86 -5.72
N SER A 96 15.88 -9.47 -4.46
CA SER A 96 17.15 -9.62 -3.73
C SER A 96 17.52 -11.06 -3.36
N GLY A 97 16.69 -12.07 -3.68
CA GLY A 97 16.90 -13.47 -3.28
C GLY A 97 16.82 -13.72 -1.77
N SER A 98 16.92 -12.67 -0.95
CA SER A 98 16.77 -12.66 0.51
C SER A 98 15.31 -12.66 0.98
N GLY A 99 14.38 -12.21 0.13
CA GLY A 99 12.96 -12.08 0.48
C GLY A 99 12.70 -11.14 1.64
N SER A 100 13.47 -10.04 1.76
CA SER A 100 13.32 -9.08 2.86
C SER A 100 11.91 -8.50 2.90
N GLU A 101 11.35 -8.45 4.11
CA GLU A 101 10.04 -7.87 4.36
C GLU A 101 10.15 -6.73 5.37
N SER A 102 9.40 -5.67 5.12
CA SER A 102 9.26 -4.55 6.04
C SER A 102 7.80 -4.13 6.14
N VAL A 103 7.42 -3.52 7.26
CA VAL A 103 6.07 -2.96 7.39
C VAL A 103 6.08 -1.57 6.80
N HIS A 104 5.30 -1.37 5.75
CA HIS A 104 5.13 -0.07 5.11
C HIS A 104 4.18 0.82 5.92
N ALA A 105 3.00 0.30 6.26
CA ALA A 105 1.99 1.01 7.04
C ALA A 105 1.12 0.05 7.87
N PHE A 106 0.39 0.63 8.84
CA PHE A 106 -0.64 -0.05 9.61
C PHE A 106 -1.99 0.62 9.35
N VAL A 107 -3.04 -0.18 9.20
CA VAL A 107 -4.43 0.31 9.05
C VAL A 107 -5.28 -0.26 10.17
N ASP A 108 -5.97 0.58 10.93
CA ASP A 108 -6.91 0.12 11.97
C ASP A 108 -8.13 -0.51 11.31
N LYS A 109 -8.44 -1.76 11.70
CA LYS A 109 -9.52 -2.56 11.10
C LYS A 109 -10.91 -2.00 11.35
N LYS A 110 -11.06 -1.15 12.36
CA LYS A 110 -12.36 -0.60 12.76
C LYS A 110 -12.57 0.81 12.25
N THR A 111 -11.53 1.64 12.33
CA THR A 111 -11.64 3.07 11.99
C THR A 111 -11.16 3.39 10.57
N GLY A 112 -10.33 2.53 9.97
CA GLY A 112 -9.68 2.81 8.69
C GLY A 112 -8.50 3.79 8.81
N ASP A 113 -8.09 4.15 10.02
CA ASP A 113 -6.95 5.04 10.25
C ASP A 113 -5.64 4.38 9.78
N VAL A 114 -4.89 5.12 8.97
CA VAL A 114 -3.58 4.74 8.46
C VAL A 114 -2.50 5.37 9.33
N TYR A 115 -1.56 4.54 9.77
CA TYR A 115 -0.43 4.93 10.58
C TYR A 115 0.87 4.53 9.90
N LYS A 116 1.89 5.37 10.07
CA LYS A 116 3.26 5.03 9.73
C LYS A 116 3.74 3.86 10.61
N ALA A 117 4.53 2.94 10.06
CA ALA A 117 5.20 1.93 10.88
C ALA A 117 6.26 2.56 11.80
N ALA A 118 6.25 2.18 13.08
CA ALA A 118 7.32 2.51 14.03
C ALA A 118 8.22 1.29 14.32
N SER A 119 7.65 0.09 14.22
CA SER A 119 8.35 -1.19 14.27
C SER A 119 7.56 -2.22 13.48
N TRP A 120 8.09 -3.44 13.38
CA TRP A 120 7.34 -4.57 12.83
C TRP A 120 6.00 -4.83 13.54
N ASN A 121 5.91 -4.53 14.84
CA ASN A 121 4.77 -4.90 15.67
C ASN A 121 3.85 -3.73 16.05
N ALA A 122 4.29 -2.49 15.86
CA ALA A 122 3.55 -1.33 16.33
C ALA A 122 3.60 -0.15 15.33
N PRO A 123 2.45 0.55 15.16
CA PRO A 123 2.41 1.81 14.44
C PRO A 123 3.01 2.96 15.25
N ALA A 124 3.30 4.06 14.57
CA ALA A 124 3.51 5.36 15.19
C ALA A 124 2.20 5.88 15.82
N LYS A 125 2.33 6.81 16.77
CA LYS A 125 1.19 7.31 17.56
C LYS A 125 0.20 8.16 16.76
N ILE A 126 0.68 8.90 15.77
CA ILE A 126 -0.09 9.91 15.07
C ILE A 126 -0.76 9.26 13.84
N VAL A 127 -2.05 9.51 13.65
CA VAL A 127 -2.80 9.13 12.44
C VAL A 127 -2.26 9.93 11.25
N ARG A 128 -2.08 9.30 10.08
CA ARG A 128 -1.65 9.98 8.84
C ARG A 128 -2.82 10.29 7.93
N PHE A 129 -3.71 9.32 7.76
CA PHE A 129 -4.85 9.38 6.86
C PHE A 129 -5.96 8.48 7.39
N ASN A 130 -7.14 8.56 6.81
CA ASN A 130 -8.23 7.63 7.06
C ASN A 130 -8.83 7.10 5.74
N LEU A 131 -8.83 5.78 5.51
CA LEU A 131 -9.31 5.19 4.25
C LEU A 131 -10.83 5.31 4.02
N THR A 132 -11.60 5.52 5.09
CA THR A 132 -13.05 5.75 4.98
C THR A 132 -13.36 7.18 4.55
N SER A 133 -12.43 8.12 4.78
CA SER A 133 -12.51 9.48 4.24
C SER A 133 -12.20 9.48 2.75
N GLU A 134 -13.14 9.94 1.94
CA GLU A 134 -13.00 10.01 0.48
C GLU A 134 -11.80 10.85 0.05
N LYS A 135 -11.64 12.05 0.65
CA LYS A 135 -10.52 12.95 0.38
C LYS A 135 -9.17 12.28 0.61
N ASP A 136 -9.02 11.58 1.73
CA ASP A 136 -7.76 10.93 2.09
C ASP A 136 -7.50 9.73 1.18
N ARG A 137 -8.53 8.97 0.85
CA ARG A 137 -8.44 7.81 -0.07
C ARG A 137 -8.03 8.25 -1.47
N GLU A 138 -8.65 9.29 -2.02
CA GLU A 138 -8.27 9.84 -3.33
C GLU A 138 -6.82 10.32 -3.34
N TYR A 139 -6.40 11.07 -2.30
CA TYR A 139 -5.02 11.49 -2.16
C TYR A 139 -4.05 10.31 -2.12
N LEU A 140 -4.37 9.26 -1.36
CA LEU A 140 -3.53 8.08 -1.26
C LEU A 140 -3.43 7.33 -2.59
N LEU A 141 -4.55 7.13 -3.30
CA LEU A 141 -4.54 6.43 -4.59
C LEU A 141 -3.77 7.19 -5.67
N GLU A 142 -3.70 8.52 -5.59
CA GLU A 142 -2.97 9.34 -6.56
C GLU A 142 -1.50 9.61 -6.15
N LYS A 143 -1.22 9.78 -4.86
CA LYS A 143 0.06 10.33 -4.37
C LYS A 143 0.86 9.38 -3.48
N ALA A 144 0.32 8.25 -3.04
CA ALA A 144 1.09 7.32 -2.23
C ALA A 144 2.27 6.75 -3.04
N ASP A 145 3.47 6.91 -2.50
CA ASP A 145 4.70 6.39 -3.09
C ASP A 145 5.13 5.09 -2.42
N TRP A 146 5.70 4.19 -3.22
CA TRP A 146 6.18 2.89 -2.75
C TRP A 146 7.22 2.99 -1.61
N ALA A 147 7.95 4.11 -1.50
CA ALA A 147 8.96 4.33 -0.47
C ALA A 147 8.41 4.92 0.85
N GLY A 148 7.10 5.21 0.93
CA GLY A 148 6.44 5.65 2.15
C GLY A 148 6.69 7.11 2.53
N GLY A 149 7.11 7.94 1.57
CA GLY A 149 7.29 9.38 1.75
C GLY A 149 6.01 10.10 2.20
N TYR A 150 4.86 9.70 1.64
CA TYR A 150 3.53 10.22 2.02
C TYR A 150 3.14 9.98 3.49
N LEU A 151 3.79 9.04 4.19
CA LEU A 151 3.51 8.72 5.60
C LEU A 151 4.29 9.59 6.59
N TYR A 152 5.10 10.54 6.13
CA TYR A 152 5.79 11.49 7.01
C TYR A 152 4.96 12.75 7.19
N VAL A 153 4.89 13.23 8.43
CA VAL A 153 4.29 14.54 8.73
C VAL A 153 5.21 15.60 8.15
N ARG A 154 4.63 16.56 7.42
CA ARG A 154 5.33 17.71 6.87
C ARG A 154 5.19 18.90 7.78
#